data_AF-A0A1H2PUT7-F1
#
_entry.id   AF-A0A1H2PUT7-F1
#
_cell.length_a   1.000
_cell.length_b   1.000
_cell.length_c   1.000
_cell.angle_alpha   90.00
_cell.angle_beta   90.00
_cell.angle_gamma   90.00
#
_symmetry.space_group_name_H-M   'P 1'
#
loop_
_entity.id
_entity.type
_entity.pdbx_description
1 polymer ?
#
loop_
_entity_poly.entity_id
_entity_poly.type
_entity_poly.pdbx_seq_one_letter_code
_entity_poly.pdbx_strand_id
1 'polypeptide(L)'
;MKTLFRWLRRHRYDAKPDADAGVGQTLFEDIRFLHRFRRYRMSAVVWRRPSEDERREIDSHPQFGRFGDDTIAVADRDGRRLIVRERFWHGWPDPPRFVFFAVAGEIIWSAADFDGWPARWSALDDVSL
;
A
#
# COMPACT_ATOMS: atom_id res chain seq x y z
N MET A 1 -0.73 33.32 32.11
CA MET A 1 -0.61 31.85 32.02
C MET A 1 0.23 31.52 30.79
N LYS A 2 1.17 30.60 30.92
CA LYS A 2 2.43 30.47 30.17
C LYS A 2 2.25 30.07 28.70
N THR A 3 2.94 30.84 27.86
CA THR A 3 3.69 30.53 26.62
C THR A 3 4.02 29.04 26.38
N LEU A 4 3.56 28.45 25.27
CA LEU A 4 4.30 27.51 24.38
C LEU A 4 3.39 27.03 23.22
N PHE A 5 3.97 26.55 22.13
CA PHE A 5 3.33 26.06 20.89
C PHE A 5 3.06 27.08 19.78
N ARG A 6 3.86 28.16 19.77
CA ARG A 6 4.19 28.90 18.54
C ARG A 6 5.70 28.80 18.30
N TRP A 7 6.19 27.60 18.03
CA TRP A 7 7.55 27.34 17.54
C TRP A 7 7.57 26.01 16.78
N LEU A 8 8.34 25.94 15.70
CA LEU A 8 8.48 24.83 14.72
C LEU A 8 7.54 24.84 13.51
N ARG A 9 7.56 25.97 12.79
CA ARG A 9 7.62 25.92 11.32
C ARG A 9 9.10 25.86 10.94
N ARG A 10 9.47 24.93 10.05
CA ARG A 10 10.71 24.90 9.25
C ARG A 10 11.95 24.31 9.93
N HIS A 11 12.17 22.99 9.76
CA HIS A 11 13.47 22.39 9.40
C HIS A 11 13.29 20.89 9.07
N ARG A 12 13.82 20.48 7.90
CA ARG A 12 14.27 19.13 7.49
C ARG A 12 13.25 18.00 7.33
N TYR A 13 13.00 17.67 6.06
CA TYR A 13 13.24 16.33 5.50
C TYR A 13 13.74 16.60 4.06
N ASP A 14 14.98 17.01 3.84
CA ASP A 14 16.05 16.06 3.49
C ASP A 14 15.82 14.65 4.06
N ALA A 15 14.85 13.95 3.48
CA ALA A 15 14.79 12.51 3.57
C ALA A 15 15.93 11.99 2.69
N LYS A 16 17.11 11.88 3.29
CA LYS A 16 18.16 11.01 2.77
C LYS A 16 17.51 9.63 2.57
N PRO A 17 17.50 9.05 1.38
CA PRO A 17 17.00 7.71 1.21
C PRO A 17 18.03 6.78 1.87
N ASP A 18 17.78 6.39 3.11
CA ASP A 18 18.43 5.19 3.64
C ASP A 18 17.87 4.03 2.83
N ALA A 19 18.64 3.62 1.83
CA ALA A 19 18.34 2.54 0.91
C ALA A 19 18.21 1.17 1.59
N ASP A 20 18.43 1.09 2.91
CA ASP A 20 18.39 -0.14 3.72
C ASP A 20 17.35 -0.11 4.86
N ALA A 21 16.47 0.90 4.94
CA ALA A 21 15.43 0.95 5.97
C ALA A 21 14.28 0.00 5.61
N GLY A 22 14.29 -1.19 6.20
CA GLY A 22 13.20 -2.16 6.10
C GLY A 22 11.84 -1.56 6.47
N VAL A 23 10.79 -2.01 5.80
CA VAL A 23 9.42 -1.57 6.02
C VAL A 23 8.92 -2.04 7.39
N GLY A 24 8.39 -1.13 8.22
CA GLY A 24 7.72 -1.49 9.48
C GLY A 24 8.67 -1.96 10.60
N GLN A 25 9.73 -1.20 10.89
CA GLN A 25 10.67 -1.56 11.96
C GLN A 25 10.22 -1.07 13.34
N THR A 26 9.21 -0.20 13.42
CA THR A 26 8.69 0.34 14.68
C THR A 26 7.17 0.26 14.78
N LEU A 27 6.65 0.06 15.99
CA LEU A 27 5.20 0.03 16.28
C LEU A 27 4.47 1.30 15.79
N PHE A 28 5.15 2.45 15.85
CA PHE A 28 4.56 3.71 15.38
C PHE A 28 4.40 3.73 13.86
N GLU A 29 5.37 3.19 13.12
CA GLU A 29 5.28 3.04 11.67
C GLU A 29 4.17 2.06 11.30
N ASP A 30 4.03 0.95 12.01
CA ASP A 30 2.96 -0.02 11.79
C ASP A 30 1.57 0.61 11.98
N ILE A 31 1.39 1.36 13.06
CA ILE A 31 0.15 2.10 13.32
C ILE A 31 -0.12 3.12 12.19
N ARG A 32 0.92 3.83 11.74
CA ARG A 32 0.81 4.82 10.66
C ARG A 32 0.42 4.15 9.33
N PHE A 33 1.00 2.99 9.04
CA PHE A 33 0.68 2.19 7.86
C PHE A 33 -0.76 1.70 7.91
N LEU A 34 -1.18 1.12 9.03
CA LEU A 34 -2.55 0.68 9.22
C LEU A 34 -3.55 1.83 9.12
N HIS A 35 -3.25 3.00 9.70
CA HIS A 35 -4.11 4.18 9.59
C HIS A 35 -4.24 4.66 8.14
N ARG A 36 -3.13 4.70 7.38
CA ARG A 36 -3.16 5.05 5.94
C ARG A 36 -3.96 4.02 5.14
N PHE A 37 -3.76 2.73 5.38
CA PHE A 37 -4.54 1.67 4.74
C PHE A 37 -6.03 1.78 5.03
N ARG A 38 -6.41 2.01 6.30
CA ARG A 38 -7.82 2.24 6.68
C ARG A 38 -8.43 3.41 5.91
N ARG A 39 -7.69 4.50 5.70
CA ARG A 39 -8.15 5.62 4.87
C ARG A 39 -8.44 5.19 3.43
N TYR A 40 -7.58 4.38 2.81
CA TYR A 40 -7.83 3.84 1.47
C TYR A 40 -9.02 2.89 1.44
N ARG A 41 -9.14 1.99 2.42
CA ARG A 41 -10.26 1.04 2.55
C ARG A 41 -11.61 1.75 2.65
N MET A 42 -11.63 2.93 3.26
CA MET A 42 -12.82 3.77 3.40
C MET A 42 -13.03 4.75 2.23
N SER A 43 -12.20 4.72 1.19
CA SER A 43 -12.26 5.66 0.07
C SER A 43 -12.69 4.97 -1.23
N ALA A 44 -13.32 5.73 -2.13
CA ALA A 44 -13.72 5.25 -3.44
C ALA A 44 -12.51 5.11 -4.37
N VAL A 45 -11.96 3.91 -4.53
CA VAL A 45 -10.80 3.64 -5.41
C VAL A 45 -11.30 2.92 -6.66
N VAL A 46 -10.95 3.46 -7.83
CA VAL A 46 -11.23 2.85 -9.12
C VAL A 46 -10.03 2.00 -9.50
N TRP A 47 -10.20 0.69 -9.46
CA TRP A 47 -9.17 -0.26 -9.80
C TRP A 47 -9.26 -0.64 -11.27
N ARG A 48 -8.11 -0.92 -11.89
CA ARG A 48 -8.01 -1.51 -13.23
C ARG A 48 -7.07 -2.70 -13.23
N ARG A 49 -7.27 -3.63 -14.17
CA ARG A 49 -6.32 -4.74 -14.36
C ARG A 49 -4.95 -4.16 -14.71
N PRO A 50 -3.85 -4.70 -14.14
CA PRO A 50 -2.52 -4.34 -14.59
C PRO A 50 -2.33 -4.84 -16.03
N SER A 51 -1.61 -4.08 -16.84
CA SER A 51 -1.08 -4.59 -18.10
C SER A 51 -0.02 -5.67 -17.86
N GLU A 52 0.32 -6.46 -18.88
CA GLU A 52 1.35 -7.48 -18.74
C GLU A 52 2.71 -6.91 -18.34
N ASP A 53 3.09 -5.76 -18.90
CA ASP A 53 4.37 -5.12 -18.58
C ASP A 53 4.40 -4.64 -17.12
N GLU A 54 3.31 -4.06 -16.64
CA GLU A 54 3.17 -3.66 -15.23
C GLU A 54 3.20 -4.86 -14.28
N ARG A 55 2.56 -5.97 -14.67
CA ARG A 55 2.59 -7.20 -13.88
C ARG A 55 4.03 -7.73 -13.78
N ARG A 56 4.73 -7.84 -14.90
CA ARG A 56 6.15 -8.28 -14.92
C ARG A 56 7.05 -7.36 -14.11
N GLU A 57 6.88 -6.04 -14.25
CA GLU A 57 7.61 -5.03 -13.47
C GLU A 57 7.39 -5.25 -11.96
N ILE A 58 6.13 -5.30 -11.52
CA ILE A 58 5.79 -5.42 -10.10
C ILE A 58 6.22 -6.78 -9.53
N ASP A 59 6.06 -7.86 -10.29
CA ASP A 59 6.40 -9.21 -9.84
C ASP A 59 7.90 -9.46 -9.76
N SER A 60 8.68 -8.81 -10.63
CA SER A 60 10.14 -8.85 -10.55
C SER A 60 10.72 -7.93 -9.46
N HIS A 61 9.90 -7.05 -8.87
CA HIS A 61 10.38 -6.10 -7.88
C HIS A 61 10.74 -6.79 -6.54
N PRO A 62 11.97 -6.63 -6.01
CA PRO A 62 12.45 -7.37 -4.83
C PRO A 62 11.59 -7.19 -3.57
N GLN A 63 10.92 -6.05 -3.42
CA GLN A 63 10.04 -5.82 -2.27
C GLN A 63 8.63 -6.34 -2.50
N PHE A 64 8.08 -6.24 -3.73
CA PHE A 64 6.69 -6.61 -3.98
C PHE A 64 6.56 -8.11 -4.25
N GLY A 65 7.49 -8.70 -5.00
CA GLY A 65 7.53 -10.14 -5.26
C GLY A 65 7.68 -11.01 -4.01
N ARG A 66 8.09 -10.43 -2.86
CA ARG A 66 8.12 -11.14 -1.56
C ARG A 66 6.73 -11.31 -0.94
N PHE A 67 5.73 -10.56 -1.39
CA PHE A 67 4.43 -10.48 -0.74
C PHE A 67 3.30 -10.66 -1.75
N GLY A 68 2.65 -11.83 -1.72
CA GLY A 68 1.62 -12.17 -2.71
C GLY A 68 2.23 -12.76 -3.98
N ASP A 69 1.47 -13.61 -4.64
CA ASP A 69 1.94 -14.41 -5.78
C ASP A 69 1.63 -13.73 -7.11
N ASP A 70 0.48 -13.08 -7.24
CA ASP A 70 0.06 -12.41 -8.49
C ASP A 70 -0.42 -10.98 -8.25
N THR A 71 -0.09 -10.07 -9.17
CA THR A 71 -0.59 -8.70 -9.16
C THR A 71 -1.95 -8.64 -9.87
N ILE A 72 -3.03 -8.45 -9.11
CA ILE A 72 -4.40 -8.54 -9.63
C ILE A 72 -5.04 -7.17 -9.94
N ALA A 73 -4.61 -6.12 -9.25
CA ALA A 73 -5.21 -4.80 -9.38
C ALA A 73 -4.19 -3.69 -9.22
N VAL A 74 -4.33 -2.65 -10.05
CA VAL A 74 -3.60 -1.39 -9.89
C VAL A 74 -4.56 -0.21 -9.99
N ALA A 75 -4.21 0.89 -9.33
CA ALA A 75 -4.94 2.15 -9.43
C ALA A 75 -3.99 3.32 -9.22
N ASP A 76 -4.38 4.50 -9.69
CA ASP A 76 -3.67 5.74 -9.40
C ASP A 76 -4.54 6.63 -8.51
N ARG A 77 -3.96 7.09 -7.40
CA ARG A 77 -4.68 7.98 -6.47
C ARG A 77 -3.73 8.89 -5.71
N ASP A 78 -4.07 10.18 -5.64
CA ASP A 78 -3.34 11.18 -4.86
C ASP A 78 -1.82 11.18 -5.17
N GLY A 79 -1.47 10.99 -6.45
CA GLY A 79 -0.08 10.89 -6.93
C GLY A 79 0.66 9.62 -6.50
N ARG A 80 -0.08 8.56 -6.14
CA ARG A 80 0.45 7.27 -5.71
C ARG A 80 -0.11 6.15 -6.55
N ARG A 81 0.76 5.19 -6.88
CA ARG A 81 0.37 3.92 -7.47
C ARG A 81 -0.11 3.01 -6.36
N LEU A 82 -1.33 2.53 -6.46
CA LEU A 82 -1.90 1.54 -5.57
C LEU A 82 -1.82 0.19 -6.26
N ILE A 83 -1.44 -0.84 -5.50
CA ILE A 83 -1.23 -2.19 -6.01
C ILE A 83 -1.94 -3.15 -5.05
N VAL A 84 -2.69 -4.11 -5.59
CA VAL A 84 -3.13 -5.29 -4.83
C VAL A 84 -2.54 -6.53 -5.44
N ARG A 85 -1.89 -7.31 -4.58
CA ARG A 85 -1.41 -8.64 -4.88
C ARG A 85 -2.28 -9.68 -4.18
N GLU A 86 -2.45 -10.83 -4.81
CA GLU A 86 -3.21 -11.98 -4.30
C GLU A 86 -2.27 -13.13 -3.96
N ARG A 87 -2.56 -13.83 -2.86
CA ARG A 87 -1.91 -15.08 -2.49
C ARG A 87 -2.73 -16.28 -2.95
N PHE A 88 -2.07 -17.27 -3.54
CA PHE A 88 -2.69 -18.54 -3.89
C PHE A 88 -3.09 -19.34 -2.65
N TRP A 89 -2.28 -19.26 -1.59
CA TRP A 89 -2.52 -19.91 -0.30
C TRP A 89 -2.86 -18.85 0.75
N HIS A 90 -4.05 -18.95 1.33
CA HIS A 90 -4.56 -17.95 2.28
C HIS A 90 -5.61 -18.53 3.23
N GLY A 91 -5.77 -17.86 4.38
CA GLY A 91 -6.68 -18.27 5.44
C GLY A 91 -6.00 -19.19 6.46
N TRP A 92 -6.47 -19.15 7.71
CA TRP A 92 -5.77 -19.74 8.85
C TRP A 92 -5.31 -21.19 8.58
N PRO A 93 -4.02 -21.51 8.77
CA PRO A 93 -2.96 -20.72 9.42
C PRO A 93 -2.21 -19.74 8.49
N ASP A 94 -2.54 -19.70 7.21
CA ASP A 94 -1.89 -18.85 6.21
C ASP A 94 -2.29 -17.36 6.33
N PRO A 95 -1.49 -16.44 5.76
CA PRO A 95 -1.80 -15.02 5.75
C PRO A 95 -3.11 -14.69 5.01
N PRO A 96 -3.65 -13.46 5.19
CA PRO A 96 -4.81 -12.98 4.44
C PRO A 96 -4.62 -13.06 2.93
N ARG A 97 -5.72 -13.18 2.19
CA ARG A 97 -5.71 -13.40 0.74
C ARG A 97 -5.00 -12.30 -0.04
N PHE A 98 -5.14 -11.05 0.38
CA PHE A 98 -4.66 -9.90 -0.38
C PHE A 98 -3.59 -9.12 0.37
N VAL A 99 -2.69 -8.53 -0.40
CA VAL A 99 -1.70 -7.54 0.07
C VAL A 99 -1.93 -6.25 -0.68
N PHE A 100 -2.08 -5.16 0.06
CA PHE A 100 -2.18 -3.82 -0.49
C PHE A 100 -0.84 -3.09 -0.38
N PHE A 101 -0.47 -2.35 -1.42
CA PHE A 101 0.61 -1.36 -1.40
C PHE A 101 0.11 -0.01 -1.92
N ALA A 102 0.56 1.07 -1.28
CA ALA A 102 0.51 2.42 -1.83
C ALA A 102 1.95 2.93 -1.99
N VAL A 103 2.32 3.26 -3.22
CA VAL A 103 3.71 3.56 -3.59
C VAL A 103 3.80 4.97 -4.18
N ALA A 104 4.81 5.73 -3.77
CA ALA A 104 5.15 7.04 -4.32
C ALA A 104 6.58 7.01 -4.87
N GLY A 105 6.74 6.84 -6.19
CA GLY A 105 8.03 6.51 -6.79
C GLY A 105 8.53 5.15 -6.28
N GLU A 106 9.71 5.12 -5.67
CA GLU A 106 10.29 3.91 -5.07
C GLU A 106 9.90 3.70 -3.59
N ILE A 107 9.13 4.63 -3.01
CA ILE A 107 8.85 4.61 -1.57
C ILE A 107 7.50 3.96 -1.30
N ILE A 108 7.51 2.88 -0.51
CA ILE A 108 6.29 2.28 0.04
C ILE A 108 5.72 3.21 1.12
N TRP A 109 4.63 3.89 0.77
CA TRP A 109 3.91 4.80 1.67
C TRP A 109 2.99 4.06 2.63
N SER A 110 2.49 2.90 2.24
CA SER A 110 1.63 2.05 3.07
C SER A 110 1.66 0.65 2.52
N ALA A 111 1.64 -0.35 3.40
CA ALA A 111 1.40 -1.73 3.07
C ALA A 111 0.52 -2.37 4.14
N ALA A 112 -0.36 -3.29 3.75
CA ALA A 112 -1.18 -4.04 4.69
C ALA A 112 -1.76 -5.31 4.05
N ASP A 113 -1.82 -6.38 4.83
CA ASP A 113 -2.60 -7.57 4.49
C ASP A 113 -4.09 -7.32 4.78
N PHE A 114 -4.97 -7.91 3.96
CA PHE A 114 -6.40 -7.87 4.20
C PHE A 114 -7.15 -9.02 3.54
N ASP A 115 -8.32 -9.31 4.11
CA ASP A 115 -9.35 -10.14 3.50
C ASP A 115 -10.57 -9.29 3.12
N GLY A 116 -11.27 -9.81 2.10
CA GLY A 116 -12.49 -9.21 1.55
C GLY A 116 -12.21 -7.91 0.80
N TRP A 117 -12.63 -7.87 -0.46
CA TRP A 117 -12.54 -6.66 -1.24
C TRP A 117 -13.38 -5.53 -0.58
N PRO A 118 -12.82 -4.35 -0.29
CA PRO A 118 -13.57 -3.28 0.35
C PRO A 118 -14.75 -2.83 -0.50
N ALA A 119 -15.92 -2.67 0.10
CA ALA A 119 -17.15 -2.31 -0.63
C ALA A 119 -17.07 -0.96 -1.38
N ARG A 120 -16.16 -0.06 -0.99
CA ARG A 120 -15.92 1.22 -1.67
C ARG A 120 -14.92 1.12 -2.82
N TRP A 121 -14.32 -0.04 -3.03
CA TRP A 121 -13.39 -0.27 -4.13
C TRP A 121 -14.19 -0.85 -5.29
N SER A 122 -14.32 -0.08 -6.38
CA SER A 122 -15.00 -0.59 -7.57
C SER A 122 -14.09 -1.60 -8.27
N ALA A 123 -14.69 -2.68 -8.76
CA ALA A 123 -13.98 -3.79 -9.40
C ALA A 123 -13.37 -3.38 -10.75
N LEU A 124 -12.44 -4.22 -11.20
CA LEU A 124 -11.53 -4.03 -12.33
C LEU A 124 -12.22 -3.96 -13.70
N ASP A 125 -13.47 -4.40 -13.75
CA ASP A 125 -14.44 -4.28 -14.84
C ASP A 125 -15.82 -4.37 -14.18
N ASP A 126 -16.83 -3.66 -14.68
CA ASP A 126 -18.24 -3.85 -14.29
C ASP A 126 -18.79 -5.17 -14.93
N VAL A 127 -18.05 -6.28 -14.75
CA VAL A 127 -18.36 -7.63 -15.25
C VAL A 127 -18.09 -8.63 -14.13
N SER A 128 -19.18 -9.02 -13.48
CA SER A 128 -19.44 -10.21 -12.65
C SER A 128 -18.23 -10.92 -12.01
N LEU A 129 -18.05 -10.66 -10.70
CA LEU A 129 -17.44 -11.61 -9.76
C LEU A 129 -18.30 -12.87 -9.60
#